data_AF-A0A7C7WW04-F1
#
_entry.id   AF-A0A7C7WW04-F1
#
_cell.length_a   1.000
_cell.length_b   1.000
_cell.length_c   1.000
_cell.angle_alpha   90.00
_cell.angle_beta   90.00
_cell.angle_gamma   90.00
#
_symmetry.space_group_name_H-M   'P 1'
#
loop_
_entity.id
_entity.type
_entity.pdbx_description
1 polymer ?
#
loop_
_entity_poly.entity_id
_entity_poly.type
_entity_poly.pdbx_seq_one_letter_code
_entity_poly.pdbx_strand_id
1 'polypeptide(L)'
;MPRFADNMRKPLLLTAAYLLCWLVVVTECALVRILPPMVYGLILTISFPTGLAWLYWVLRPTRKPTVLVNLVASGLFLLWWTSAVYLLDIFNWGESRGLVARWGTAALFLIGLAWVVWFVERRSEFYQLRRTEQQRWPKALETRSYGGEHSRVWNPLDPSAWYFGNPKNKRLNQSIATLVSYSGSFLMVFLLLTSTRGCQEIYELPSGGGEPKTLALPTKIQKIIRKKYIVNPYSSILFNERKIDDVKLQFNEVTKHEYQLGQGQGAGAGFGGGTPRGKVRFIRLEYVGGDWDQDFGVRGDMEMLFEYGRRTDHKIHDKTESRRIVELGNFPIGKSPPLVYMTGQKNISLSKSEYKILREYLIEKHGMIFCDNGGSRHFHNQFLSIMSHILPDIRPVPVPLDDQIHRVPFIIPFLPYVAPHGGKEALGWYKDGRWICYYHPGDIGDAWAAGHAGVAPEIWEACYQLGTNVIFYAHAEYSRWLDARKKGS
;
A
#
# COMPACT_ATOMS: atom_id res chain seq x y z
N MET A 1 -2.89 7.37 -57.65
CA MET A 1 -2.70 6.57 -56.41
C MET A 1 -1.54 6.98 -55.48
N PRO A 2 -0.53 7.83 -55.82
CA PRO A 2 0.55 8.13 -54.86
C PRO A 2 0.22 9.23 -53.81
N ARG A 3 -0.66 10.20 -54.11
CA ARG A 3 -1.01 11.29 -53.17
C ARG A 3 -1.85 10.87 -51.95
N PHE A 4 -2.46 9.70 -51.97
CA PHE A 4 -3.25 9.18 -50.84
C PHE A 4 -2.38 8.52 -49.76
N ALA A 5 -1.21 8.00 -50.15
CA ALA A 5 -0.29 7.33 -49.23
C ALA A 5 0.50 8.33 -48.37
N ASP A 6 0.88 9.50 -48.92
CA ASP A 6 1.66 10.50 -48.17
C ASP A 6 0.85 11.26 -47.11
N ASN A 7 -0.45 11.50 -47.33
CA ASN A 7 -1.31 12.18 -46.35
C ASN A 7 -1.68 11.32 -45.13
N MET A 8 -1.45 9.99 -45.19
CA MET A 8 -1.73 9.04 -44.11
C MET A 8 -0.51 8.78 -43.21
N ARG A 9 0.72 9.05 -43.68
CA ARG A 9 1.96 8.73 -42.95
C ARG A 9 2.14 9.54 -41.67
N LYS A 10 1.87 10.85 -41.72
CA LYS A 10 2.01 11.76 -40.56
C LYS A 10 1.09 11.40 -39.39
N PRO A 11 -0.23 11.20 -39.58
CA PRO A 11 -1.10 10.80 -38.47
C PRO A 11 -0.74 9.42 -37.92
N LEU A 12 -0.38 8.45 -38.78
CA LEU A 12 0.03 7.10 -38.33
C LEU A 12 1.34 7.11 -37.52
N LEU A 13 2.29 7.97 -37.87
CA LEU A 13 3.52 8.16 -37.08
C LEU A 13 3.22 8.76 -35.71
N LEU A 14 2.33 9.76 -35.65
CA LEU A 14 1.89 10.36 -34.39
C LEU A 14 1.13 9.36 -33.50
N THR A 15 0.30 8.50 -34.10
CA THR A 15 -0.42 7.46 -33.34
C THR A 15 0.54 6.41 -32.80
N ALA A 16 1.52 5.98 -33.61
CA ALA A 16 2.53 5.00 -33.19
C ALA A 16 3.43 5.56 -32.08
N ALA A 17 3.85 6.82 -32.20
CA ALA A 17 4.62 7.51 -31.17
C ALA A 17 3.83 7.63 -29.85
N TYR A 18 2.54 7.99 -29.92
CA TYR A 18 1.69 8.06 -28.74
C TYR A 18 1.52 6.70 -28.06
N LEU A 19 1.25 5.64 -28.83
CA LEU A 19 1.11 4.28 -28.30
C LEU A 19 2.40 3.78 -27.64
N LEU A 20 3.56 4.12 -28.21
CA LEU A 20 4.86 3.78 -27.64
C LEU A 20 5.10 4.54 -26.33
N CYS A 21 4.81 5.84 -26.28
CA CYS A 21 4.87 6.62 -25.03
C CYS A 21 3.91 6.07 -23.97
N TRP A 22 2.67 5.74 -24.34
CA TRP A 22 1.69 5.14 -23.43
C TRP A 22 2.19 3.80 -22.88
N LEU A 23 2.78 2.94 -23.73
CA LEU A 23 3.30 1.64 -23.32
C LEU A 23 4.50 1.78 -22.37
N VAL A 24 5.40 2.72 -22.63
CA VAL A 24 6.52 3.04 -21.72
C VAL A 24 6.00 3.54 -20.37
N VAL A 25 4.98 4.40 -20.37
CA VAL A 25 4.41 4.97 -19.14
C VAL A 25 3.64 3.91 -18.34
N VAL A 26 2.89 3.03 -19.00
CA VAL A 26 2.18 1.93 -18.33
C VAL A 26 3.16 0.91 -17.76
N THR A 27 4.21 0.55 -18.50
CA THR A 27 5.24 -0.38 -18.02
C THR A 27 6.04 0.22 -16.87
N GLU A 28 6.40 1.49 -16.95
CA GLU A 28 7.16 2.16 -15.90
C GLU A 28 6.28 2.43 -14.65
N CYS A 29 5.00 2.74 -14.80
CA CYS A 29 4.02 2.79 -13.70
C CYS A 29 3.84 1.42 -13.03
N ALA A 30 3.85 0.35 -13.82
CA ALA A 30 3.68 -1.02 -13.37
C ALA A 30 4.97 -1.66 -12.81
N LEU A 31 6.14 -1.04 -12.99
CA LEU A 31 7.42 -1.63 -12.56
C LEU A 31 8.16 -0.78 -11.54
N VAL A 32 8.23 0.55 -11.72
CA VAL A 32 9.23 1.37 -10.99
C VAL A 32 8.67 2.66 -10.37
N ARG A 33 7.57 3.24 -10.89
CA ARG A 33 6.93 4.47 -10.37
C ARG A 33 7.93 5.63 -10.08
N ILE A 34 8.89 5.85 -10.97
CA ILE A 34 9.89 6.92 -10.88
C ILE A 34 9.27 8.27 -11.28
N LEU A 35 8.40 8.29 -12.29
CA LEU A 35 7.86 9.53 -12.82
C LEU A 35 6.93 10.23 -11.82
N PRO A 36 6.88 11.57 -11.80
CA PRO A 36 5.93 12.30 -10.97
C PRO A 36 4.47 11.95 -11.34
N PRO A 37 3.55 11.88 -10.36
CA PRO A 37 2.12 11.63 -10.60
C PRO A 37 1.51 12.51 -11.70
N MET A 38 1.95 13.77 -11.80
CA MET A 38 1.45 14.71 -12.81
C MET A 38 1.76 14.28 -14.25
N VAL A 39 2.89 13.60 -14.50
CA VAL A 39 3.30 13.15 -15.83
C VAL A 39 2.40 12.01 -16.31
N TYR A 40 2.09 11.05 -15.43
CA TYR A 40 1.11 10.00 -15.71
C TYR A 40 -0.26 10.59 -16.02
N GLY A 41 -0.73 11.54 -15.19
CA GLY A 41 -2.00 12.22 -15.40
C GLY A 41 -2.09 12.93 -16.75
N LEU A 42 -1.04 13.63 -17.17
CA LEU A 42 -1.00 14.30 -18.48
C LEU A 42 -1.11 13.32 -19.64
N ILE A 43 -0.31 12.25 -19.65
CA ILE A 43 -0.25 11.31 -20.78
C ILE A 43 -1.55 10.49 -20.89
N LEU A 44 -2.14 10.13 -19.76
CA LEU A 44 -3.39 9.37 -19.69
C LEU A 44 -4.61 10.25 -19.99
N THR A 45 -4.63 11.52 -19.58
CA THR A 45 -5.73 12.44 -19.94
C THR A 45 -5.72 12.83 -21.41
N ILE A 46 -4.55 12.95 -22.04
CA ILE A 46 -4.39 13.18 -23.48
C ILE A 46 -4.95 12.00 -24.32
N SER A 47 -5.11 10.80 -23.74
CA SER A 47 -5.69 9.63 -24.41
C SER A 47 -7.15 9.82 -24.86
N PHE A 48 -7.92 10.63 -24.12
CA PHE A 48 -9.34 10.86 -24.42
C PHE A 48 -9.55 11.71 -25.68
N PRO A 49 -9.00 12.93 -25.81
CA PRO A 49 -9.19 13.74 -27.00
C PRO A 49 -8.54 13.12 -28.24
N THR A 50 -7.37 12.48 -28.10
CA THR A 50 -6.73 11.76 -29.21
C THR A 50 -7.55 10.56 -29.66
N GLY A 51 -8.13 9.81 -28.72
CA GLY A 51 -9.01 8.68 -29.01
C GLY A 51 -10.31 9.08 -29.70
N LEU A 52 -10.94 10.17 -29.28
CA LEU A 52 -12.13 10.72 -29.93
C LEU A 52 -11.83 11.16 -31.37
N ALA A 53 -10.68 11.79 -31.60
CA ALA A 53 -10.24 12.17 -32.95
C ALA A 53 -10.04 10.94 -33.85
N TRP A 54 -9.52 9.83 -33.32
CA TRP A 54 -9.37 8.57 -34.08
C TRP A 54 -10.73 7.93 -34.39
N LEU A 55 -11.63 7.87 -33.41
CA LEU A 55 -12.98 7.35 -33.61
C LEU A 55 -13.72 8.17 -34.69
N TYR A 56 -13.67 9.49 -34.59
CA TYR A 56 -14.24 10.40 -35.59
C TYR A 56 -13.63 10.19 -36.98
N TRP A 57 -12.30 10.06 -37.08
CA TRP A 57 -11.62 9.79 -38.34
C TRP A 57 -12.03 8.45 -38.97
N VAL A 58 -12.23 7.41 -38.16
CA VAL A 58 -12.65 6.08 -38.60
C VAL A 58 -14.13 6.05 -39.04
N LEU A 59 -14.99 6.80 -38.36
CA LEU A 59 -16.44 6.88 -38.64
C LEU A 59 -16.78 7.83 -39.81
N ARG A 60 -15.81 8.56 -40.38
CA ARG A 60 -16.04 9.41 -41.56
C ARG A 60 -16.62 8.58 -42.71
N PRO A 61 -17.48 9.17 -43.57
CA PRO A 61 -18.26 8.47 -44.60
C PRO A 61 -17.45 7.83 -45.75
N THR A 62 -16.12 7.76 -45.66
CA THR A 62 -15.31 6.96 -46.56
C THR A 62 -15.40 5.49 -46.14
N ARG A 63 -15.85 4.59 -47.04
CA ARG A 63 -15.96 3.14 -46.78
C ARG A 63 -14.61 2.54 -46.38
N LYS A 64 -14.32 2.50 -45.07
CA LYS A 64 -13.20 1.76 -44.49
C LYS A 64 -13.63 0.31 -44.22
N PRO A 65 -12.71 -0.66 -44.27
CA PRO A 65 -13.03 -2.03 -43.91
C PRO A 65 -13.45 -2.12 -42.44
N THR A 66 -14.55 -2.83 -42.15
CA THR A 66 -15.11 -3.00 -40.79
C THR A 66 -14.07 -3.51 -39.77
N VAL A 67 -13.12 -4.33 -40.23
CA VAL A 67 -12.01 -4.84 -39.40
C VAL A 67 -11.14 -3.72 -38.84
N LEU A 68 -10.85 -2.69 -39.64
CA LEU A 68 -10.07 -1.53 -39.21
C LEU A 68 -10.81 -0.73 -38.13
N VAL A 69 -12.13 -0.63 -38.25
CA VAL A 69 -12.97 0.06 -37.25
C VAL A 69 -12.90 -0.65 -35.91
N ASN A 70 -13.09 -1.97 -35.92
CA ASN A 70 -13.08 -2.79 -34.71
C ASN A 70 -11.69 -2.83 -34.05
N LEU A 71 -10.61 -2.80 -34.86
CA LEU A 71 -9.24 -2.78 -34.35
C LEU A 71 -8.96 -1.47 -33.61
N VAL A 72 -9.35 -0.33 -34.20
CA VAL A 72 -9.22 0.96 -33.54
C VAL A 72 -10.07 1.02 -32.27
N ALA A 73 -11.32 0.53 -32.29
CA ALA A 73 -12.17 0.48 -31.10
C ALA A 73 -11.56 -0.39 -29.98
N SER A 74 -10.98 -1.54 -30.31
CA SER A 74 -10.31 -2.43 -29.34
C SER A 74 -9.07 -1.79 -28.72
N GLY A 75 -8.29 -1.05 -29.51
CA GLY A 75 -7.14 -0.29 -29.02
C GLY A 75 -7.54 0.87 -28.12
N LEU A 76 -8.58 1.62 -28.50
CA LEU A 76 -9.12 2.72 -27.67
C LEU A 76 -9.68 2.23 -26.35
N PHE A 77 -10.32 1.05 -26.33
CA PHE A 77 -10.79 0.42 -25.10
C PHE A 77 -9.63 0.25 -24.09
N LEU A 78 -8.48 -0.29 -24.51
CA LEU A 78 -7.31 -0.46 -23.64
C LEU A 78 -6.78 0.88 -23.10
N LEU A 79 -6.69 1.88 -23.96
CA LEU A 79 -6.21 3.22 -23.59
C LEU A 79 -7.14 3.90 -22.59
N TRP A 80 -8.46 3.87 -22.83
CA TRP A 80 -9.42 4.52 -21.96
C TRP A 80 -9.67 3.76 -20.67
N TRP A 81 -9.64 2.43 -20.71
CA TRP A 81 -9.78 1.61 -19.50
C TRP A 81 -8.63 1.87 -18.52
N THR A 82 -7.38 1.85 -19.00
CA THR A 82 -6.21 2.14 -18.15
C THR A 82 -6.24 3.57 -17.60
N SER A 83 -6.61 4.56 -18.42
CA SER A 83 -6.79 5.94 -17.99
C SER A 83 -7.91 6.09 -16.95
N ALA A 84 -9.03 5.37 -17.11
CA ALA A 84 -10.13 5.41 -16.15
C ALA A 84 -9.73 4.82 -14.78
N VAL A 85 -9.01 3.69 -14.77
CA VAL A 85 -8.48 3.10 -13.52
C VAL A 85 -7.54 4.09 -12.82
N TYR A 86 -6.68 4.78 -13.57
CA TYR A 86 -5.76 5.78 -13.01
C TYR A 86 -6.47 7.04 -12.49
N LEU A 87 -7.48 7.54 -13.22
CA LEU A 87 -8.26 8.69 -12.75
C LEU A 87 -9.02 8.37 -11.46
N LEU A 88 -9.60 7.17 -11.33
CA LEU A 88 -10.26 6.74 -10.10
C LEU A 88 -9.29 6.62 -8.91
N ASP A 89 -8.02 6.30 -9.16
CA ASP A 89 -6.95 6.30 -8.17
C ASP A 89 -6.65 7.72 -7.68
N ILE A 90 -6.56 8.70 -8.59
CA ILE A 90 -6.37 10.12 -8.23
C ILE A 90 -7.52 10.65 -7.38
N PHE A 91 -8.77 10.32 -7.74
CA PHE A 91 -9.97 10.73 -7.01
C PHE A 91 -10.20 9.94 -5.71
N ASN A 92 -9.33 8.99 -5.36
CA ASN A 92 -9.37 8.18 -4.15
C ASN A 92 -10.65 7.33 -4.02
N TRP A 93 -11.21 6.88 -5.14
CA TRP A 93 -12.40 6.02 -5.15
C TRP A 93 -11.99 4.55 -5.27
N GLY A 94 -11.42 4.02 -4.18
CA GLY A 94 -10.81 2.68 -4.13
C GLY A 94 -11.74 1.54 -4.55
N GLU A 95 -13.00 1.56 -4.11
CA GLU A 95 -14.00 0.54 -4.47
C GLU A 95 -14.32 0.57 -5.97
N SER A 96 -14.63 1.76 -6.50
CA SER A 96 -14.91 1.97 -7.93
C SER A 96 -13.72 1.60 -8.80
N ARG A 97 -12.49 1.94 -8.38
CA ARG A 97 -11.25 1.55 -9.06
C ARG A 97 -11.15 0.02 -9.17
N GLY A 98 -11.39 -0.68 -8.07
CA GLY A 98 -11.38 -2.15 -8.02
C GLY A 98 -12.42 -2.77 -8.95
N LEU A 99 -13.65 -2.23 -8.97
CA LEU A 99 -14.72 -2.68 -9.86
C LEU A 99 -14.38 -2.45 -11.33
N VAL A 100 -13.92 -1.25 -11.70
CA VAL A 100 -13.54 -0.91 -13.08
C VAL A 100 -12.36 -1.74 -13.56
N ALA A 101 -11.39 -2.04 -12.70
CA ALA A 101 -10.30 -2.96 -13.03
C ALA A 101 -10.82 -4.38 -13.31
N ARG A 102 -11.70 -4.93 -12.45
CA ARG A 102 -12.27 -6.27 -12.63
C ARG A 102 -13.12 -6.37 -13.90
N TRP A 103 -14.08 -5.47 -14.06
CA TRP A 103 -14.95 -5.46 -15.25
C TRP A 103 -14.17 -5.20 -16.54
N GLY A 104 -13.15 -4.35 -16.50
CA GLY A 104 -12.28 -4.13 -17.65
C GLY A 104 -11.44 -5.34 -18.02
N THR A 105 -10.93 -6.12 -17.05
CA THR A 105 -10.26 -7.40 -17.35
C THR A 105 -11.20 -8.42 -17.99
N ALA A 106 -12.46 -8.49 -17.53
CA ALA A 106 -13.49 -9.33 -18.13
C ALA A 106 -13.83 -8.89 -19.57
N ALA A 107 -13.96 -7.59 -19.81
CA ALA A 107 -14.18 -7.05 -21.14
C ALA A 107 -12.98 -7.29 -22.07
N LEU A 108 -11.74 -7.16 -21.58
CA LEU A 108 -10.53 -7.48 -22.32
C LEU A 108 -10.52 -8.95 -22.76
N PHE A 109 -10.89 -9.86 -21.86
CA PHE A 109 -11.03 -11.29 -22.17
C PHE A 109 -12.01 -11.51 -23.32
N LEU A 110 -13.19 -10.90 -23.27
CA LEU A 110 -14.24 -11.04 -24.29
C LEU A 110 -13.85 -10.43 -25.63
N ILE A 111 -13.22 -9.25 -25.64
CA ILE A 111 -12.73 -8.59 -26.86
C ILE A 111 -11.66 -9.46 -27.53
N GLY A 112 -10.69 -9.96 -26.76
CA GLY A 112 -9.66 -10.86 -27.28
C GLY A 112 -10.25 -12.18 -27.79
N LEU A 113 -11.25 -12.74 -27.09
CA LEU A 113 -11.96 -13.94 -27.54
C LEU A 113 -12.66 -13.70 -28.88
N ALA A 114 -13.35 -12.56 -29.04
CA ALA A 114 -14.01 -12.20 -30.29
C ALA A 114 -13.01 -12.11 -31.46
N TRP A 115 -11.82 -11.54 -31.23
CA TRP A 115 -10.75 -11.50 -32.24
C TRP A 115 -10.23 -12.88 -32.61
N VAL A 116 -10.03 -13.75 -31.62
CA VAL A 116 -9.55 -15.12 -31.85
C VAL A 116 -10.60 -15.93 -32.62
N VAL A 117 -11.87 -15.83 -32.24
CA VAL A 117 -12.98 -16.50 -32.94
C VAL A 117 -13.06 -16.01 -34.39
N TRP A 118 -13.04 -14.69 -34.61
CA TRP A 118 -13.05 -14.10 -35.94
C TRP A 118 -11.85 -14.57 -36.79
N PHE A 119 -10.65 -14.61 -36.20
CA PHE A 119 -9.45 -15.07 -36.88
C PHE A 119 -9.53 -16.56 -37.27
N VAL A 120 -9.96 -17.41 -36.35
CA VAL A 120 -10.11 -18.85 -36.61
C VAL A 120 -11.17 -19.09 -37.68
N GLU A 121 -12.31 -18.42 -37.60
CA GLU A 121 -13.37 -18.53 -38.61
C GLU A 121 -12.86 -18.12 -39.99
N ARG A 122 -12.13 -17.00 -40.08
CA ARG A 122 -11.56 -16.55 -41.36
C ARG A 122 -10.52 -17.50 -41.95
N ARG A 123 -9.69 -18.12 -41.11
CA ARG A 123 -8.71 -19.14 -41.54
C ARG A 123 -9.39 -20.46 -41.91
N SER A 124 -10.42 -20.84 -41.17
CA SER A 124 -11.25 -22.01 -41.45
C SER A 124 -11.92 -21.91 -42.81
N GLU A 125 -12.56 -20.76 -43.10
CA GLU A 125 -13.12 -20.46 -44.43
C GLU A 125 -12.06 -20.55 -45.53
N PHE A 126 -10.88 -19.97 -45.31
CA PHE A 126 -9.78 -20.00 -46.28
C PHE A 126 -9.35 -21.44 -46.65
N TYR A 127 -9.22 -22.33 -45.67
CA TYR A 127 -8.88 -23.74 -45.93
C TYR A 127 -10.01 -24.51 -46.60
N GLN A 128 -11.27 -24.18 -46.27
CA GLN A 128 -12.41 -24.78 -46.94
C GLN A 128 -12.49 -24.37 -48.40
N LEU A 129 -12.30 -23.08 -48.71
CA LEU A 129 -12.29 -22.54 -50.07
C LEU A 129 -11.17 -23.17 -50.91
N ARG A 130 -9.95 -23.30 -50.35
CA ARG A 130 -8.85 -24.00 -51.04
C ARG A 130 -9.18 -25.44 -51.36
N ARG A 131 -9.89 -26.15 -50.47
CA ARG A 131 -10.30 -27.54 -50.72
C ARG A 131 -11.39 -27.64 -51.77
N THR A 132 -12.38 -26.75 -51.78
CA THR A 132 -13.37 -26.70 -52.86
C THR A 132 -12.76 -26.32 -54.20
N GLU A 133 -11.76 -25.41 -54.23
CA GLU A 133 -11.01 -25.10 -55.45
C GLU A 133 -10.18 -26.30 -55.95
N GLN A 134 -9.45 -26.97 -55.05
CA GLN A 134 -8.70 -28.19 -55.38
C GLN A 134 -9.61 -29.34 -55.84
N GLN A 135 -10.81 -29.48 -55.27
CA GLN A 135 -11.83 -30.45 -55.70
C GLN A 135 -12.57 -30.05 -56.97
N ARG A 136 -12.55 -28.77 -57.35
CA ARG A 136 -13.11 -28.27 -58.62
C ARG A 136 -12.11 -28.40 -59.78
N TRP A 137 -10.80 -28.46 -59.48
CA TRP A 137 -9.72 -28.64 -60.46
C TRP A 137 -9.28 -30.09 -60.83
N PRO A 138 -9.82 -31.23 -60.35
CA PRO A 138 -9.30 -32.55 -60.70
C PRO A 138 -10.14 -33.20 -61.80
N LYS A 139 -9.98 -32.73 -63.04
CA LYS A 139 -10.36 -33.50 -64.26
C LYS A 139 -9.77 -33.00 -65.57
N ALA A 140 -9.15 -31.83 -65.63
CA ALA A 140 -8.69 -31.29 -66.90
C ALA A 140 -7.30 -31.78 -67.35
N LEU A 141 -6.40 -32.26 -66.47
CA LEU A 141 -5.00 -32.48 -66.89
C LEU A 141 -4.19 -33.67 -66.33
N GLU A 142 -4.69 -34.55 -65.47
CA GLU A 142 -3.84 -35.68 -65.01
C GLU A 142 -4.55 -37.04 -64.97
N THR A 143 -4.38 -37.79 -66.06
CA THR A 143 -4.40 -39.27 -66.06
C THR A 143 -3.08 -39.78 -65.51
N ARG A 144 -2.94 -39.87 -64.18
CA ARG A 144 -2.01 -40.81 -63.55
C ARG A 144 -2.53 -41.23 -62.18
N SER A 145 -2.87 -42.51 -62.11
CA SER A 145 -3.18 -43.22 -60.89
C SER A 145 -1.97 -43.18 -59.95
N TYR A 146 -2.13 -42.56 -58.78
CA TYR A 146 -1.33 -42.84 -57.60
C TYR A 146 -2.29 -42.89 -56.42
N GLY A 147 -2.38 -44.06 -55.77
CA GLY A 147 -3.09 -44.23 -54.51
C GLY A 147 -2.47 -43.34 -53.45
N GLY A 148 -3.11 -42.22 -53.13
CA GLY A 148 -2.67 -41.30 -52.09
C GLY A 148 -3.31 -41.68 -50.77
N GLU A 149 -2.49 -42.17 -49.83
CA GLU A 149 -2.86 -42.17 -48.41
C GLU A 149 -3.40 -40.79 -48.02
N HIS A 150 -4.57 -40.76 -47.35
CA HIS A 150 -5.12 -39.53 -46.80
C HIS A 150 -4.13 -38.93 -45.81
N SER A 151 -3.34 -37.95 -46.25
CA SER A 151 -2.38 -37.25 -45.39
C SER A 151 -3.12 -36.62 -44.21
N ARG A 152 -2.80 -37.05 -42.99
CA ARG A 152 -3.44 -36.54 -41.77
C ARG A 152 -3.13 -35.05 -41.61
N VAL A 153 -4.16 -34.21 -41.62
CA VAL A 153 -4.02 -32.77 -41.42
C VAL A 153 -3.85 -32.48 -39.92
N TRP A 154 -2.74 -31.83 -39.56
CA TRP A 154 -2.40 -31.47 -38.18
C TRP A 154 -2.77 -30.04 -37.78
N ASN A 155 -3.12 -29.19 -38.74
CA ASN A 155 -3.33 -27.77 -38.49
C ASN A 155 -4.62 -27.49 -37.67
N PRO A 156 -4.54 -26.86 -36.48
CA PRO A 156 -5.72 -26.56 -35.64
C PRO A 156 -6.67 -25.53 -36.23
N LEU A 157 -6.18 -24.70 -37.16
CA LEU A 157 -7.00 -23.74 -37.88
C LEU A 157 -7.80 -24.40 -39.00
N ASP A 158 -7.50 -25.64 -39.35
CA ASP A 158 -8.24 -26.41 -40.34
C ASP A 158 -9.32 -27.27 -39.65
N PRO A 159 -10.62 -27.06 -39.94
CA PRO A 159 -11.69 -27.88 -39.38
C PRO A 159 -11.55 -29.38 -39.72
N SER A 160 -10.81 -29.72 -40.77
CA SER A 160 -10.66 -31.11 -41.21
C SER A 160 -9.61 -31.90 -40.45
N ALA A 161 -8.89 -31.28 -39.49
CA ALA A 161 -7.86 -31.94 -38.71
C ALA A 161 -8.36 -33.24 -38.05
N TRP A 162 -7.47 -34.23 -37.98
CA TRP A 162 -7.83 -35.61 -37.64
C TRP A 162 -8.34 -35.75 -36.19
N TYR A 163 -7.82 -34.93 -35.27
CA TYR A 163 -8.15 -34.97 -33.84
C TYR A 163 -9.49 -34.29 -33.49
N PHE A 164 -10.15 -33.60 -34.44
CA PHE A 164 -11.51 -33.10 -34.21
C PHE A 164 -12.59 -34.18 -34.32
N GLY A 165 -12.21 -35.43 -34.63
CA GLY A 165 -13.08 -36.60 -34.56
C GLY A 165 -14.19 -36.60 -35.61
N ASN A 166 -15.43 -36.83 -35.16
CA ASN A 166 -16.58 -37.11 -36.02
C ASN A 166 -16.86 -35.96 -37.03
N PRO A 167 -16.96 -36.26 -38.36
CA PRO A 167 -17.16 -35.27 -39.41
C PRO A 167 -18.27 -34.24 -39.18
N LYS A 168 -19.38 -34.65 -38.54
CA LYS A 168 -20.54 -33.77 -38.30
C LYS A 168 -20.27 -32.67 -37.27
N ASN A 169 -19.37 -32.92 -36.31
CA ASN A 169 -19.12 -32.01 -35.19
C ASN A 169 -17.78 -31.29 -35.28
N LYS A 170 -17.05 -31.42 -36.40
CA LYS A 170 -15.69 -30.87 -36.54
C LYS A 170 -15.59 -29.36 -36.30
N ARG A 171 -16.57 -28.57 -36.77
CA ARG A 171 -16.61 -27.11 -36.53
C ARG A 171 -16.90 -26.76 -35.06
N LEU A 172 -17.80 -27.51 -34.42
CA LEU A 172 -18.12 -27.33 -33.00
C LEU A 172 -16.91 -27.70 -32.12
N ASN A 173 -16.24 -28.80 -32.44
CA ASN A 173 -15.04 -29.21 -31.71
C ASN A 173 -13.88 -28.22 -31.91
N GLN A 174 -13.78 -27.60 -33.09
CA GLN A 174 -12.83 -26.52 -33.34
C GLN A 174 -13.15 -25.27 -32.48
N SER A 175 -14.40 -24.84 -32.41
CA SER A 175 -14.76 -23.67 -31.59
C SER A 175 -14.56 -23.93 -30.09
N ILE A 176 -14.93 -25.12 -29.60
CA ILE A 176 -14.67 -25.53 -28.20
C ILE A 176 -13.16 -25.56 -27.93
N ALA A 177 -12.36 -26.17 -28.81
CA ALA A 177 -10.91 -26.23 -28.63
C ALA A 177 -10.30 -24.82 -28.57
N THR A 178 -10.75 -23.90 -29.44
CA THR A 178 -10.26 -22.51 -29.43
C THR A 178 -10.63 -21.77 -28.15
N LEU A 179 -11.86 -21.94 -27.66
CA LEU A 179 -12.32 -21.34 -26.42
C LEU A 179 -11.49 -21.84 -25.23
N VAL A 180 -11.27 -23.15 -25.12
CA VAL A 180 -10.49 -23.77 -24.05
C VAL A 180 -9.03 -23.32 -24.12
N SER A 181 -8.41 -23.36 -25.30
CA SER A 181 -7.01 -22.96 -25.47
C SER A 181 -6.79 -21.48 -25.18
N TYR A 182 -7.71 -20.62 -25.61
CA TYR A 182 -7.63 -19.19 -25.34
C TYR A 182 -7.84 -18.90 -23.86
N SER A 183 -8.86 -19.51 -23.24
CA SER A 183 -9.14 -19.31 -21.81
C SER A 183 -7.99 -19.78 -20.93
N GLY A 184 -7.38 -20.93 -21.24
CA GLY A 184 -6.19 -21.42 -20.54
C GLY A 184 -4.98 -20.51 -20.74
N SER A 185 -4.72 -20.06 -21.97
CA SER A 185 -3.59 -19.16 -22.27
C SER A 185 -3.77 -17.79 -21.62
N PHE A 186 -4.98 -17.22 -21.67
CA PHE A 186 -5.32 -15.96 -21.03
C PHE A 186 -5.14 -16.07 -19.51
N LEU A 187 -5.65 -17.14 -18.90
CA LEU A 187 -5.47 -17.37 -17.46
C LEU A 187 -3.99 -17.50 -17.09
N MET A 188 -3.20 -18.23 -17.87
CA MET A 188 -1.77 -18.37 -17.62
C MET A 188 -1.04 -17.04 -17.72
N VAL A 189 -1.29 -16.23 -18.76
CA VAL A 189 -0.70 -14.89 -18.90
C VAL A 189 -1.18 -13.95 -17.80
N PHE A 190 -2.47 -13.99 -17.45
CA PHE A 190 -3.03 -13.21 -16.36
C PHE A 190 -2.37 -13.56 -15.01
N LEU A 191 -2.17 -14.85 -14.73
CA LEU A 191 -1.47 -15.31 -13.53
C LEU A 191 0.00 -14.89 -13.56
N LEU A 192 0.68 -14.99 -14.70
CA LEU A 192 2.08 -14.54 -14.83
C LEU A 192 2.21 -13.03 -14.54
N LEU A 193 1.36 -12.20 -15.16
CA LEU A 193 1.36 -10.75 -14.99
C LEU A 193 0.90 -10.30 -13.58
N THR A 194 0.07 -11.09 -12.89
CA THR A 194 -0.33 -10.80 -11.51
C THR A 194 0.64 -11.40 -10.48
N SER A 195 1.43 -12.41 -10.86
CA SER A 195 2.43 -13.05 -9.99
C SER A 195 3.73 -12.28 -9.88
N THR A 196 4.03 -11.37 -10.81
CA THR A 196 5.09 -10.38 -10.61
C THR A 196 4.66 -9.51 -9.44
N ARG A 197 5.28 -9.72 -8.27
CA ARG A 197 5.03 -8.97 -7.04
C ARG A 197 4.88 -7.50 -7.40
N GLY A 198 3.69 -6.94 -7.16
CA GLY A 198 3.37 -5.56 -7.48
C GLY A 198 4.47 -4.61 -6.98
N CYS A 199 4.72 -3.55 -7.74
CA CYS A 199 5.78 -2.56 -7.61
C CYS A 199 6.31 -2.43 -6.17
N GLN A 200 7.64 -2.48 -6.03
CA GLN A 200 8.28 -2.14 -4.77
C GLN A 200 7.82 -0.76 -4.34
N GLU A 201 7.10 -0.71 -3.21
CA GLU A 201 6.69 0.55 -2.63
C GLU A 201 7.82 1.06 -1.76
N ILE A 202 8.15 2.35 -1.88
CA ILE A 202 9.30 2.94 -1.20
C ILE A 202 8.79 3.91 -0.13
N TYR A 203 9.29 3.75 1.09
CA TYR A 203 9.13 4.70 2.17
C TYR A 203 10.47 5.40 2.45
N GLU A 204 10.45 6.73 2.53
CA GLU A 204 11.62 7.54 2.89
C GLU A 204 11.27 8.48 4.05
N LEU A 205 12.15 8.52 5.06
CA LEU A 205 12.04 9.46 6.18
C LEU A 205 12.22 10.91 5.68
N PRO A 206 11.55 11.91 6.29
CA PRO A 206 11.87 13.30 6.02
C PRO A 206 13.29 13.62 6.52
N SER A 207 14.10 14.24 5.66
CA SER A 207 15.43 14.71 6.02
C SER A 207 15.35 15.81 7.08
N GLY A 208 16.14 15.71 8.15
CA GLY A 208 16.39 16.79 9.10
C GLY A 208 17.58 16.49 10.00
N GLY A 209 18.00 17.48 10.78
CA GLY A 209 19.37 17.54 11.28
C GLY A 209 19.59 18.22 12.62
N GLY A 210 18.56 18.51 13.40
CA GLY A 210 18.78 19.02 14.76
C GLY A 210 19.54 17.99 15.61
N GLU A 211 20.47 18.43 16.46
CA GLU A 211 21.01 17.55 17.48
C GLU A 211 19.90 17.24 18.50
N PRO A 212 19.71 15.97 18.90
CA PRO A 212 18.87 15.68 20.04
C PRO A 212 19.52 16.30 21.28
N LYS A 213 19.03 17.46 21.74
CA LYS A 213 19.38 17.98 23.06
C LYS A 213 18.88 16.96 24.09
N THR A 214 19.77 16.13 24.61
CA THR A 214 19.47 15.26 25.75
C THR A 214 18.98 16.13 26.89
N LEU A 215 17.74 15.91 27.31
CA LEU A 215 17.16 16.53 28.49
C LEU A 215 17.92 16.01 29.73
N ALA A 216 19.05 16.63 30.06
CA ALA A 216 19.56 16.56 31.42
C ALA A 216 18.62 17.43 32.24
N LEU A 217 17.62 16.84 32.90
CA LEU A 217 16.82 17.54 33.91
C LEU A 217 17.80 18.10 34.95
N PRO A 218 18.04 19.41 35.05
CA PRO A 218 18.82 19.93 36.14
C PRO A 218 17.91 19.94 37.37
N THR A 219 17.82 18.81 38.07
CA THR A 219 17.12 18.76 39.36
C THR A 219 17.96 19.53 40.37
N LYS A 220 17.72 20.83 40.50
CA LYS A 220 18.22 21.59 41.65
C LYS A 220 17.44 21.12 42.87
N ILE A 221 18.00 20.15 43.59
CA ILE A 221 17.50 19.70 44.88
C ILE A 221 17.67 20.86 45.87
N GLN A 222 16.59 21.58 46.18
CA GLN A 222 16.61 22.47 47.34
C GLN A 222 16.46 21.63 48.60
N LYS A 223 17.56 21.46 49.35
CA LYS A 223 17.52 20.85 50.67
C LYS A 223 16.86 21.84 51.64
N ILE A 224 15.60 21.63 52.00
CA ILE A 224 14.92 22.42 53.02
C ILE A 224 15.63 22.18 54.36
N ILE A 225 16.20 23.22 54.96
CA ILE A 225 16.78 23.15 56.30
C ILE A 225 15.63 22.96 57.29
N ARG A 226 15.55 21.78 57.93
CA ARG A 226 14.54 21.50 58.95
C ARG A 226 14.73 22.44 60.14
N LYS A 227 13.64 23.05 60.62
CA LYS A 227 13.60 23.63 61.98
C LYS A 227 13.68 22.46 62.97
N LYS A 228 14.75 22.40 63.76
CA LYS A 228 14.89 21.41 64.84
C LYS A 228 14.00 21.86 65.99
N TYR A 229 12.91 21.14 66.25
CA TYR A 229 12.15 21.32 67.48
C TYR A 229 12.99 20.76 68.63
N ILE A 230 13.30 21.60 69.62
CA ILE A 230 13.97 21.16 70.85
C ILE A 230 12.85 20.70 71.78
N VAL A 231 12.64 19.39 71.86
CA VAL A 231 11.68 18.79 72.79
C VAL A 231 12.31 18.79 74.18
N ASN A 232 11.56 19.28 75.17
CA ASN A 232 11.99 19.25 76.57
C ASN A 232 12.09 17.77 77.05
N PRO A 233 13.28 17.30 77.47
CA PRO A 233 13.49 15.91 77.88
C PRO A 233 12.68 15.49 79.12
N TYR A 234 12.10 16.44 79.86
CA TYR A 234 11.25 16.16 81.03
C TYR A 234 9.75 16.20 80.73
N SER A 235 9.34 16.30 79.46
CA SER A 235 7.92 16.25 79.11
C SER A 235 7.37 14.83 79.24
N SER A 236 6.16 14.71 79.79
CA SER A 236 5.45 13.45 80.00
C SER A 236 4.85 12.84 78.73
N ILE A 237 5.16 13.40 77.55
CA ILE A 237 4.62 12.99 76.25
C ILE A 237 5.76 12.44 75.39
N LEU A 238 5.70 11.14 75.07
CA LEU A 238 6.62 10.49 74.13
C LEU A 238 6.31 10.93 72.69
N PHE A 239 7.08 11.88 72.17
CA PHE A 239 7.01 12.27 70.76
C PHE A 239 7.81 11.29 69.89
N ASN A 240 7.11 10.46 69.12
CA ASN A 240 7.73 9.59 68.12
C ASN A 240 7.78 10.32 66.77
N GLU A 241 8.87 11.03 66.51
CA GLU A 241 9.07 11.74 65.23
C GLU A 241 9.48 10.75 64.12
N ARG A 242 8.55 10.38 63.24
CA ARG A 242 8.91 9.76 61.96
C ARG A 242 9.58 10.80 61.06
N LYS A 243 10.86 10.60 60.74
CA LYS A 243 11.56 11.40 59.73
C LYS A 243 11.03 11.02 58.35
N ILE A 244 10.16 11.84 57.78
CA ILE A 244 9.80 11.75 56.36
C ILE A 244 10.64 12.82 55.63
N ASP A 245 11.50 12.38 54.70
CA ASP A 245 12.31 13.27 53.88
C ASP A 245 11.46 13.80 52.73
N ASP A 246 10.74 14.90 52.95
CA ASP A 246 9.97 15.57 51.91
C ASP A 246 10.89 16.34 50.96
N VAL A 247 11.21 15.74 49.81
CA VAL A 247 11.91 16.41 48.71
C VAL A 247 10.85 17.02 47.78
N LYS A 248 10.70 18.35 47.79
CA LYS A 248 9.90 19.05 46.77
C LYS A 248 10.77 19.34 45.55
N LEU A 249 10.47 18.67 44.43
CA LEU A 249 11.07 18.95 43.12
C LEU A 249 10.42 20.23 42.55
N GLN A 250 11.21 21.26 42.27
CA GLN A 250 10.76 22.40 41.48
C GLN A 250 11.11 22.14 40.01
N PHE A 251 10.09 22.04 39.15
CA PHE A 251 10.25 22.04 37.70
C PHE A 251 10.27 23.50 37.23
N ASN A 252 11.39 23.99 36.70
CA ASN A 252 11.46 25.35 36.17
C ASN A 252 10.70 25.47 34.83
N GLU A 253 9.91 26.53 34.68
CA GLU A 253 9.22 26.94 33.43
C GLU A 253 10.19 27.22 32.26
N VAL A 254 11.49 27.39 32.53
CA VAL A 254 12.54 27.58 31.52
C VAL A 254 12.65 26.38 30.55
N THR A 255 12.12 25.21 30.94
CA THR A 255 12.07 23.99 30.10
C THR A 255 11.10 24.14 28.91
N LYS A 256 10.19 25.12 28.92
CA LYS A 256 9.16 25.30 27.87
C LYS A 256 9.67 25.98 26.59
N HIS A 257 10.86 26.60 26.61
CA HIS A 257 11.22 27.58 25.58
C HIS A 257 12.40 27.24 24.66
N GLU A 258 13.06 26.09 24.80
CA GLU A 258 14.07 25.66 23.82
C GLU A 258 13.78 24.24 23.35
N TYR A 259 12.93 24.15 22.35
CA TYR A 259 12.62 22.90 21.71
C TYR A 259 12.86 23.05 20.20
N GLN A 260 13.94 22.46 19.68
CA GLN A 260 14.13 22.22 18.25
C GLN A 260 14.14 20.70 18.06
N LEU A 261 13.05 20.14 17.55
CA LEU A 261 12.96 18.72 17.18
C LEU A 261 13.89 18.49 16.00
N GLY A 262 14.94 17.70 16.20
CA GLY A 262 15.69 17.15 15.10
C GLY A 262 16.51 15.97 15.58
N GLN A 263 16.76 15.02 14.68
CA GLN A 263 17.72 13.94 14.89
C GLN A 263 18.68 13.89 13.71
N GLY A 264 19.80 14.62 13.75
CA GLY A 264 20.86 14.52 12.74
C GLY A 264 21.92 15.62 12.85
N GLN A 265 22.69 15.83 11.77
CA GLN A 265 23.66 16.92 11.62
C GLN A 265 23.19 17.86 10.50
N GLY A 266 22.43 18.93 10.80
CA GLY A 266 21.91 19.87 9.81
C GLY A 266 20.86 20.86 10.34
N ALA A 267 20.53 21.90 9.56
CA ALA A 267 19.50 22.85 9.95
C ALA A 267 18.09 22.34 9.54
N GLY A 268 17.25 21.94 10.52
CA GLY A 268 15.84 21.65 10.30
C GLY A 268 15.29 20.43 11.06
N ALA A 269 13.96 20.38 11.19
CA ALA A 269 13.25 19.30 11.85
C ALA A 269 13.11 18.07 10.94
N GLY A 270 13.62 16.92 11.41
CA GLY A 270 13.59 15.65 10.68
C GLY A 270 14.70 14.70 11.13
N PHE A 271 14.90 13.65 10.34
CA PHE A 271 15.80 12.54 10.67
C PHE A 271 17.02 12.50 9.75
N GLY A 272 18.20 12.17 10.31
CA GLY A 272 19.49 12.15 9.62
C GLY A 272 19.56 11.09 8.53
N GLY A 273 18.78 10.02 8.67
CA GLY A 273 18.60 8.98 7.66
C GLY A 273 17.65 9.37 6.51
N GLY A 274 17.01 10.55 6.58
CA GLY A 274 15.95 10.96 5.66
C GLY A 274 16.40 11.57 4.34
N THR A 275 15.45 11.73 3.42
CA THR A 275 15.64 12.32 2.09
C THR A 275 14.82 13.61 1.94
N PRO A 276 15.19 14.52 1.01
CA PRO A 276 14.43 15.76 0.79
C PRO A 276 12.97 15.55 0.37
N ARG A 277 12.67 14.40 -0.26
CA ARG A 277 11.33 13.98 -0.72
C ARG A 277 10.58 13.17 0.33
N GLY A 278 11.26 12.68 1.37
CA GLY A 278 10.67 11.88 2.41
C GLY A 278 9.63 12.66 3.20
N LYS A 279 8.56 11.96 3.57
CA LYS A 279 7.44 12.48 4.33
C LYS A 279 7.02 11.41 5.33
N VAL A 280 6.66 11.79 6.55
CA VAL A 280 6.02 10.88 7.49
C VAL A 280 4.64 10.52 6.95
N ARG A 281 4.38 9.22 6.79
CA ARG A 281 3.08 8.70 6.37
C ARG A 281 2.49 7.86 7.52
N PHE A 282 1.21 8.05 7.78
CA PHE A 282 0.48 7.25 8.75
C PHE A 282 -0.25 6.12 8.02
N ILE A 283 0.34 4.91 8.05
CA ILE A 283 -0.17 3.76 7.31
C ILE A 283 -0.95 2.85 8.23
N ARG A 284 -2.23 2.67 7.95
CA ARG A 284 -3.11 1.74 8.67
C ARG A 284 -3.08 0.33 8.06
N LEU A 285 -3.11 -0.70 8.90
CA LEU A 285 -3.15 -2.10 8.46
C LEU A 285 -4.57 -2.60 8.25
N GLU A 286 -4.83 -3.10 7.04
CA GLU A 286 -6.06 -3.83 6.73
C GLU A 286 -5.89 -5.32 7.08
N TYR A 287 -6.86 -5.88 7.80
CA TYR A 287 -6.91 -7.29 8.18
C TYR A 287 -8.30 -7.90 7.96
N VAL A 288 -8.37 -9.23 7.91
CA VAL A 288 -9.62 -9.97 7.68
C VAL A 288 -10.35 -10.22 9.01
N GLY A 289 -11.68 -10.05 9.00
CA GLY A 289 -12.57 -10.52 10.06
C GLY A 289 -13.16 -9.43 10.97
N GLY A 290 -12.79 -8.16 10.78
CA GLY A 290 -13.20 -7.09 11.69
C GLY A 290 -13.28 -5.70 11.04
N ASP A 291 -13.19 -4.69 11.89
CA ASP A 291 -13.42 -3.26 11.62
C ASP A 291 -12.12 -2.47 11.67
N TRP A 292 -11.15 -2.89 10.86
CA TRP A 292 -9.87 -2.19 10.74
C TRP A 292 -10.05 -0.73 10.30
N ASP A 293 -11.18 -0.37 9.68
CA ASP A 293 -11.50 0.94 9.11
C ASP A 293 -12.23 1.90 10.07
N GLN A 294 -12.29 1.60 11.38
CA GLN A 294 -12.83 2.50 12.41
C GLN A 294 -12.24 3.92 12.32
N ASP A 295 -13.07 4.92 12.01
CA ASP A 295 -12.67 6.32 11.86
C ASP A 295 -11.56 6.57 10.82
N PHE A 296 -11.45 5.66 9.85
CA PHE A 296 -10.50 5.78 8.74
C PHE A 296 -10.89 6.91 7.78
N GLY A 297 -9.89 7.62 7.27
CA GLY A 297 -10.07 8.69 6.29
C GLY A 297 -10.43 10.02 6.93
N VAL A 298 -11.66 10.14 7.44
CA VAL A 298 -12.19 11.39 8.00
C VAL A 298 -12.43 11.17 9.48
N ARG A 299 -11.40 11.46 10.30
CA ARG A 299 -11.47 12.09 11.65
C ARG A 299 -10.29 11.73 12.54
N GLY A 300 -9.84 10.48 12.62
CA GLY A 300 -8.78 10.08 13.55
C GLY A 300 -7.37 10.18 12.95
N ASP A 301 -7.03 9.27 12.05
CA ASP A 301 -5.68 9.10 11.48
C ASP A 301 -5.11 10.37 10.85
N MET A 302 -5.96 11.08 10.11
CA MET A 302 -5.58 12.31 9.40
C MET A 302 -5.26 13.43 10.39
N GLU A 303 -6.11 13.59 11.41
CA GLU A 303 -5.91 14.63 12.42
C GLU A 303 -4.68 14.31 13.25
N MET A 304 -4.45 13.04 13.59
CA MET A 304 -3.22 12.64 14.25
C MET A 304 -2.00 13.01 13.38
N LEU A 305 -1.98 12.62 12.10
CA LEU A 305 -0.85 12.93 11.22
C LEU A 305 -0.61 14.44 11.09
N PHE A 306 -1.68 15.25 11.06
CA PHE A 306 -1.58 16.71 11.06
C PHE A 306 -1.06 17.27 12.38
N GLU A 307 -1.57 16.79 13.52
CA GLU A 307 -1.09 17.16 14.84
C GLU A 307 0.37 16.79 15.03
N TYR A 308 0.80 15.62 14.56
CA TYR A 308 2.20 15.23 14.52
C TYR A 308 3.04 16.25 13.75
N GLY A 309 2.63 16.62 12.53
CA GLY A 309 3.33 17.61 11.72
C GLY A 309 3.40 18.98 12.40
N ARG A 310 2.29 19.46 12.98
CA ARG A 310 2.21 20.73 13.73
C ARG A 310 3.11 20.74 14.96
N ARG A 311 3.24 19.61 15.66
CA ARG A 311 4.00 19.47 16.90
C ARG A 311 5.49 19.25 16.69
N THR A 312 5.87 18.71 15.53
CA THR A 312 7.26 18.27 15.25
C THR A 312 7.95 19.04 14.15
N ASP A 313 7.22 19.86 13.39
CA ASP A 313 7.69 20.53 12.15
C ASP A 313 8.21 19.55 11.08
N HIS A 314 7.95 18.24 11.23
CA HIS A 314 8.33 17.25 10.23
C HIS A 314 7.41 17.33 9.00
N LYS A 315 7.99 17.09 7.82
CA LYS A 315 7.19 16.94 6.59
C LYS A 315 6.32 15.69 6.70
N ILE A 316 5.01 15.88 6.52
CA ILE A 316 4.01 14.82 6.56
C ILE A 316 3.37 14.61 5.19
N HIS A 317 2.74 13.46 5.02
CA HIS A 317 1.92 13.15 3.86
C HIS A 317 0.55 13.82 3.95
N ASP A 318 -0.03 14.16 2.80
CA ASP A 318 -1.22 15.01 2.72
C ASP A 318 -2.53 14.18 2.74
N LYS A 319 -2.41 12.85 2.82
CA LYS A 319 -3.51 11.89 2.74
C LYS A 319 -3.29 10.72 3.70
N THR A 320 -4.40 10.18 4.21
CA THR A 320 -4.45 8.90 4.92
C THR A 320 -4.18 7.74 3.98
N GLU A 321 -3.54 6.69 4.51
CA GLU A 321 -3.16 5.53 3.72
C GLU A 321 -3.46 4.25 4.50
N SER A 322 -3.96 3.24 3.78
CA SER A 322 -4.11 1.88 4.30
C SER A 322 -3.35 0.90 3.41
N ARG A 323 -2.84 -0.17 4.01
CA ARG A 323 -2.20 -1.28 3.29
C ARG A 323 -2.66 -2.60 3.87
N ARG A 324 -2.91 -3.56 2.99
CA ARG A 324 -3.10 -4.96 3.41
C ARG A 324 -1.79 -5.49 3.94
N ILE A 325 -1.86 -6.41 4.90
CA ILE A 325 -0.65 -7.00 5.49
C ILE A 325 0.25 -7.64 4.43
N VAL A 326 -0.34 -8.25 3.39
CA VAL A 326 0.43 -8.82 2.27
C VAL A 326 1.23 -7.78 1.48
N GLU A 327 0.78 -6.52 1.43
CA GLU A 327 1.43 -5.43 0.71
C GLU A 327 2.64 -4.88 1.46
N LEU A 328 2.74 -5.10 2.79
CA LEU A 328 3.97 -4.81 3.53
C LEU A 328 5.17 -5.61 3.02
N GLY A 329 4.92 -6.76 2.37
CA GLY A 329 5.93 -7.56 1.69
C GLY A 329 6.61 -6.80 0.54
N ASN A 330 5.95 -5.81 -0.06
CA ASN A 330 6.45 -5.09 -1.24
C ASN A 330 7.48 -4.00 -0.88
N PHE A 331 7.56 -3.57 0.38
CA PHE A 331 8.56 -2.60 0.80
C PHE A 331 9.95 -3.25 0.91
N PRO A 332 11.00 -2.70 0.27
CA PRO A 332 12.34 -3.22 0.41
C PRO A 332 12.95 -2.88 1.77
N ILE A 333 13.90 -3.70 2.21
CA ILE A 333 14.71 -3.45 3.42
C ILE A 333 15.41 -2.09 3.26
N GLY A 334 15.32 -1.24 4.28
CA GLY A 334 15.90 0.11 4.25
C GLY A 334 14.98 1.18 3.64
N LYS A 335 13.85 0.78 3.05
CA LYS A 335 12.83 1.66 2.46
C LYS A 335 11.42 1.26 2.89
N SER A 336 11.29 0.78 4.11
CA SER A 336 10.01 0.34 4.70
C SER A 336 9.46 1.39 5.67
N PRO A 337 8.13 1.43 5.90
CA PRO A 337 7.56 2.34 6.88
C PRO A 337 8.11 2.02 8.29
N PRO A 338 8.54 3.03 9.06
CA PRO A 338 8.98 2.85 10.45
C PRO A 338 7.85 2.38 11.37
N LEU A 339 6.63 2.85 11.09
CA LEU A 339 5.45 2.57 11.88
C LEU A 339 4.28 2.19 10.97
N VAL A 340 3.52 1.18 11.39
CA VAL A 340 2.18 0.90 10.90
C VAL A 340 1.19 0.92 12.06
N TYR A 341 0.03 1.50 11.83
CA TYR A 341 -1.04 1.62 12.80
C TYR A 341 -2.08 0.52 12.61
N MET A 342 -2.65 0.06 13.70
CA MET A 342 -3.65 -0.99 13.73
C MET A 342 -4.67 -0.67 14.81
N THR A 343 -5.96 -0.79 14.50
CA THR A 343 -7.04 -0.65 15.48
C THR A 343 -8.17 -1.62 15.15
N GLY A 344 -9.06 -1.85 16.10
CA GLY A 344 -10.20 -2.74 15.95
C GLY A 344 -10.94 -3.01 17.25
N GLN A 345 -12.21 -3.40 17.13
CA GLN A 345 -13.01 -3.95 18.23
C GLN A 345 -13.57 -5.34 17.93
N LYS A 346 -13.66 -5.73 16.65
CA LYS A 346 -14.18 -7.02 16.19
C LYS A 346 -13.08 -8.07 16.02
N ASN A 347 -13.43 -9.21 15.42
CA ASN A 347 -12.51 -10.31 15.23
C ASN A 347 -11.35 -9.94 14.31
N ILE A 348 -10.18 -10.49 14.59
CA ILE A 348 -9.05 -10.46 13.68
C ILE A 348 -8.55 -11.87 13.35
N SER A 349 -8.30 -12.11 12.08
CA SER A 349 -7.73 -13.36 11.57
C SER A 349 -6.63 -13.09 10.56
N LEU A 350 -5.50 -13.79 10.71
CA LEU A 350 -4.35 -13.72 9.82
C LEU A 350 -4.03 -15.09 9.23
N SER A 351 -3.65 -15.09 7.96
CA SER A 351 -3.12 -16.25 7.25
C SER A 351 -1.66 -16.54 7.62
N LYS A 352 -1.19 -17.76 7.32
CA LYS A 352 0.23 -18.15 7.52
C LYS A 352 1.21 -17.24 6.78
N SER A 353 0.84 -16.78 5.58
CA SER A 353 1.64 -15.83 4.81
C SER A 353 1.72 -14.46 5.49
N GLU A 354 0.62 -13.97 6.07
CA GLU A 354 0.58 -12.69 6.76
C GLU A 354 1.41 -12.69 8.04
N TYR A 355 1.38 -13.79 8.82
CA TYR A 355 2.27 -13.98 9.96
C TYR A 355 3.76 -13.86 9.57
N LYS A 356 4.15 -14.49 8.46
CA LYS A 356 5.53 -14.41 7.96
C LYS A 356 5.90 -12.98 7.55
N ILE A 357 5.01 -12.29 6.83
CA ILE A 357 5.26 -10.93 6.35
C ILE A 357 5.35 -9.93 7.51
N LEU A 358 4.48 -10.03 8.53
CA LEU A 358 4.60 -9.19 9.73
C LEU A 358 5.87 -9.46 10.50
N ARG A 359 6.29 -10.73 10.62
CA ARG A 359 7.57 -11.07 11.28
C ARG A 359 8.75 -10.47 10.51
N GLU A 360 8.77 -10.60 9.19
CA GLU A 360 9.79 -9.99 8.33
C GLU A 360 9.80 -8.46 8.48
N TYR A 361 8.64 -7.82 8.45
CA TYR A 361 8.49 -6.38 8.65
C TYR A 361 9.05 -5.91 9.99
N LEU A 362 8.68 -6.58 11.08
CA LEU A 362 9.12 -6.23 12.43
C LEU A 362 10.60 -6.51 12.68
N ILE A 363 11.13 -7.63 12.19
CA ILE A 363 12.49 -8.07 12.51
C ILE A 363 13.51 -7.62 11.48
N GLU A 364 13.26 -7.85 10.19
CA GLU A 364 14.24 -7.63 9.12
C GLU A 364 14.16 -6.20 8.56
N LYS A 365 12.95 -5.64 8.48
CA LYS A 365 12.71 -4.29 7.95
C LYS A 365 12.69 -3.22 9.03
N HIS A 366 12.98 -3.58 10.29
CA HIS A 366 13.07 -2.67 11.43
C HIS A 366 11.79 -1.83 11.68
N GLY A 367 10.64 -2.35 11.26
CA GLY A 367 9.34 -1.71 11.49
C GLY A 367 8.86 -1.84 12.94
N MET A 368 7.83 -1.07 13.24
CA MET A 368 7.09 -1.10 14.51
C MET A 368 5.58 -1.11 14.25
N ILE A 369 4.84 -1.83 15.10
CA ILE A 369 3.37 -1.77 15.13
C ILE A 369 2.92 -0.88 16.28
N PHE A 370 2.06 0.09 15.99
CA PHE A 370 1.26 0.79 17.00
C PHE A 370 -0.16 0.25 16.92
N CYS A 371 -0.55 -0.53 17.92
CA CYS A 371 -1.87 -1.12 17.99
C CYS A 371 -2.72 -0.40 19.04
N ASP A 372 -3.89 0.08 18.65
CA ASP A 372 -4.91 0.61 19.54
C ASP A 372 -6.05 -0.39 19.69
N ASN A 373 -6.60 -0.51 20.89
CA ASN A 373 -7.79 -1.31 21.11
C ASN A 373 -9.03 -0.43 21.06
N GLY A 374 -9.65 -0.41 19.89
CA GLY A 374 -10.82 0.42 19.58
C GLY A 374 -12.15 -0.11 20.09
N GLY A 375 -12.19 -1.03 21.07
CA GLY A 375 -13.47 -1.30 21.74
C GLY A 375 -13.70 -2.62 22.47
N SER A 376 -12.77 -3.61 22.47
CA SER A 376 -13.10 -4.91 23.06
C SER A 376 -11.99 -5.71 23.73
N ARG A 377 -12.37 -6.39 24.82
CA ARG A 377 -11.52 -7.39 25.49
C ARG A 377 -11.21 -8.58 24.58
N HIS A 378 -12.10 -8.88 23.64
CA HIS A 378 -11.90 -9.96 22.68
C HIS A 378 -10.75 -9.63 21.71
N PHE A 379 -10.76 -8.41 21.15
CA PHE A 379 -9.69 -7.90 20.29
C PHE A 379 -8.33 -7.92 21.01
N HIS A 380 -8.30 -7.51 22.29
CA HIS A 380 -7.09 -7.62 23.12
C HIS A 380 -6.50 -9.04 23.12
N ASN A 381 -7.32 -10.04 23.44
CA ASN A 381 -6.86 -11.44 23.51
C ASN A 381 -6.39 -11.96 22.15
N GLN A 382 -7.09 -11.59 21.06
CA GLN A 382 -6.69 -11.97 19.71
C GLN A 382 -5.39 -11.31 19.28
N PHE A 383 -5.19 -10.03 19.58
CA PHE A 383 -3.95 -9.33 19.29
C PHE A 383 -2.76 -9.96 20.02
N LEU A 384 -2.89 -10.27 21.32
CA LEU A 384 -1.86 -11.00 22.06
C LEU A 384 -1.55 -12.38 21.46
N SER A 385 -2.59 -13.11 21.05
CA SER A 385 -2.43 -14.39 20.36
C SER A 385 -1.68 -14.23 19.04
N ILE A 386 -2.06 -13.25 18.21
CA ILE A 386 -1.38 -12.94 16.94
C ILE A 386 0.09 -12.59 17.18
N MET A 387 0.38 -11.71 18.13
CA MET A 387 1.76 -11.34 18.46
C MET A 387 2.58 -12.53 18.96
N SER A 388 1.97 -13.48 19.67
CA SER A 388 2.65 -14.72 20.07
C SER A 388 2.98 -15.66 18.90
N HIS A 389 2.21 -15.62 17.81
CA HIS A 389 2.53 -16.34 16.57
C HIS A 389 3.60 -15.63 15.75
N ILE A 390 3.59 -14.28 15.71
CA ILE A 390 4.60 -13.49 14.99
C ILE A 390 5.96 -13.58 15.72
N LEU A 391 5.95 -13.41 17.05
CA LEU A 391 7.11 -13.32 17.93
C LEU A 391 6.97 -14.32 19.11
N PRO A 392 7.15 -15.63 18.87
CA PRO A 392 6.95 -16.68 19.89
C PRO A 392 7.91 -16.57 21.07
N ASP A 393 9.09 -16.00 20.85
CA ASP A 393 10.15 -15.89 21.86
C ASP A 393 10.04 -14.60 22.70
N ILE A 394 9.07 -13.72 22.40
CA ILE A 394 8.97 -12.39 23.01
C ILE A 394 7.62 -12.26 23.73
N ARG A 395 7.66 -12.02 25.03
CA ARG A 395 6.48 -11.78 25.85
C ARG A 395 6.16 -10.28 25.91
N PRO A 396 4.87 -9.90 25.91
CA PRO A 396 4.49 -8.52 26.20
C PRO A 396 4.85 -8.16 27.64
N VAL A 397 5.32 -6.93 27.84
CA VAL A 397 5.58 -6.34 29.17
C VAL A 397 4.92 -4.96 29.26
N PRO A 398 4.52 -4.51 30.46
CA PRO A 398 4.05 -3.13 30.64
C PRO A 398 5.14 -2.14 30.21
N VAL A 399 4.76 -1.11 29.43
CA VAL A 399 5.68 -0.03 29.03
C VAL A 399 5.73 1.00 30.16
N PRO A 400 6.90 1.24 30.78
CA PRO A 400 7.03 2.19 31.89
C PRO A 400 6.85 3.65 31.44
N LEU A 401 6.17 4.47 32.25
CA LEU A 401 6.01 5.92 32.00
C LEU A 401 7.33 6.70 31.99
N ASP A 402 8.41 6.11 32.52
CA ASP A 402 9.75 6.68 32.48
C ASP A 402 10.58 6.28 31.26
N ASP A 403 10.06 5.43 30.38
CA ASP A 403 10.68 5.06 29.11
C ASP A 403 10.74 6.26 28.13
N GLN A 404 11.72 6.25 27.21
CA GLN A 404 11.86 7.33 26.23
C GLN A 404 10.60 7.51 25.37
N ILE A 405 9.85 6.43 25.08
CA ILE A 405 8.61 6.49 24.30
C ILE A 405 7.48 7.26 25.01
N HIS A 406 7.57 7.46 26.32
CA HIS A 406 6.63 8.27 27.10
C HIS A 406 7.21 9.62 27.52
N ARG A 407 8.44 9.94 27.11
CA ARG A 407 9.13 11.17 27.51
C ARG A 407 9.53 12.08 26.36
N VAL A 408 9.56 11.56 25.12
CA VAL A 408 10.04 12.29 23.96
C VAL A 408 9.07 12.14 22.77
N PRO A 409 8.67 13.26 22.12
CA PRO A 409 9.01 14.65 22.45
C PRO A 409 8.31 15.23 23.67
N PHE A 410 7.19 14.64 24.10
CA PHE A 410 6.39 15.14 25.22
C PHE A 410 6.51 14.22 26.44
N ILE A 411 6.46 14.80 27.64
CA ILE A 411 6.42 14.03 28.89
C ILE A 411 4.97 13.63 29.17
N ILE A 412 4.71 12.32 29.23
CA ILE A 412 3.40 11.72 29.51
C ILE A 412 3.33 11.37 31.00
N PRO A 413 2.61 12.14 31.83
CA PRO A 413 2.59 11.95 33.29
C PRO A 413 1.74 10.76 33.75
N PHE A 414 0.82 10.30 32.90
CA PHE A 414 -0.06 9.15 33.11
C PHE A 414 -0.43 8.56 31.74
N LEU A 415 -0.83 7.29 31.68
CA LEU A 415 -1.31 6.70 30.43
C LEU A 415 -2.73 7.22 30.10
N PRO A 416 -2.93 8.04 29.06
CA PRO A 416 -4.24 8.55 28.70
C PRO A 416 -5.02 7.50 27.90
N TYR A 417 -6.29 7.29 28.24
CA TYR A 417 -7.17 6.41 27.47
C TYR A 417 -8.59 7.00 27.44
N VAL A 418 -9.31 6.74 26.35
CA VAL A 418 -10.74 7.07 26.26
C VAL A 418 -11.55 6.02 27.01
N ALA A 419 -11.31 4.74 26.72
CA ALA A 419 -11.97 3.62 27.39
C ALA A 419 -11.02 2.41 27.53
N PRO A 420 -10.78 1.86 28.74
CA PRO A 420 -9.74 0.86 28.99
C PRO A 420 -10.16 -0.59 28.65
N HIS A 421 -10.46 -0.87 27.38
CA HIS A 421 -10.98 -2.17 26.91
C HIS A 421 -10.01 -3.36 27.12
N GLY A 422 -8.72 -3.12 26.87
CA GLY A 422 -7.63 -4.08 26.97
C GLY A 422 -6.96 -4.14 28.34
N GLY A 423 -7.36 -3.27 29.29
CA GLY A 423 -6.71 -3.10 30.59
C GLY A 423 -6.29 -1.66 30.84
N LYS A 424 -5.42 -1.45 31.83
CA LYS A 424 -4.97 -0.12 32.27
C LYS A 424 -3.48 0.16 32.01
N GLU A 425 -2.80 -0.80 31.38
CA GLU A 425 -1.38 -0.72 31.09
C GLU A 425 -1.16 -0.82 29.59
N ALA A 426 -0.29 0.01 29.05
CA ALA A 426 0.22 -0.16 27.71
C ALA A 426 1.20 -1.33 27.70
N LEU A 427 1.08 -2.20 26.69
CA LEU A 427 1.96 -3.36 26.55
C LEU A 427 2.95 -3.13 25.42
N GLY A 428 4.18 -3.58 25.62
CA GLY A 428 5.26 -3.48 24.64
C GLY A 428 5.94 -4.82 24.42
N TRP A 429 6.47 -5.01 23.20
CA TRP A 429 7.35 -6.12 22.86
C TRP A 429 8.74 -5.55 22.64
N TYR A 430 9.67 -5.87 23.53
CA TYR A 430 11.03 -5.35 23.49
C TYR A 430 12.00 -6.36 22.89
N LYS A 431 12.87 -5.90 21.98
CA LYS A 431 13.92 -6.73 21.39
C LYS A 431 15.03 -5.85 20.83
N ASP A 432 16.28 -6.32 20.91
CA ASP A 432 17.43 -5.70 20.26
C ASP A 432 17.58 -4.19 20.59
N GLY A 433 17.24 -3.81 21.83
CA GLY A 433 17.36 -2.42 22.31
C GLY A 433 16.17 -1.50 21.98
N ARG A 434 15.09 -2.01 21.38
CA ARG A 434 13.92 -1.19 21.00
C ARG A 434 12.58 -1.87 21.24
N TRP A 435 11.52 -1.05 21.25
CA TRP A 435 10.14 -1.51 21.13
C TRP A 435 9.83 -1.90 19.67
N ILE A 436 9.37 -3.13 19.48
CA ILE A 436 8.88 -3.66 18.20
C ILE A 436 7.38 -3.41 18.04
N CYS A 437 6.65 -3.40 19.15
CA CYS A 437 5.22 -3.14 19.16
C CYS A 437 4.88 -2.33 20.40
N TYR A 438 4.00 -1.35 20.22
CA TYR A 438 3.34 -0.63 21.30
C TYR A 438 1.84 -0.88 21.18
N TYR A 439 1.25 -1.51 22.20
CA TYR A 439 -0.17 -1.79 22.30
C TYR A 439 -0.79 -0.86 23.34
N HIS A 440 -1.70 -0.01 22.88
CA HIS A 440 -2.52 0.83 23.71
C HIS A 440 -3.80 0.09 24.11
N PRO A 441 -4.16 0.05 25.40
CA PRO A 441 -5.26 -0.77 25.86
C PRO A 441 -6.63 -0.11 25.65
N GLY A 442 -6.71 1.13 25.18
CA GLY A 442 -7.99 1.84 25.19
C GLY A 442 -8.13 3.02 24.24
N ASP A 443 -8.75 2.73 23.10
CA ASP A 443 -9.38 3.63 22.12
C ASP A 443 -8.79 5.04 22.04
N ILE A 444 -7.47 5.12 21.81
CA ILE A 444 -6.80 6.42 21.67
C ILE A 444 -7.20 7.10 20.36
N GLY A 445 -7.59 6.32 19.34
CA GLY A 445 -8.07 6.81 18.06
C GLY A 445 -9.29 7.73 18.17
N ASP A 446 -10.21 7.42 19.07
CA ASP A 446 -11.42 8.24 19.33
C ASP A 446 -11.09 9.64 19.84
N ALA A 447 -10.02 9.79 20.63
CA ALA A 447 -9.55 11.11 21.08
C ALA A 447 -8.97 11.95 19.93
N TRP A 448 -8.46 11.29 18.89
CA TRP A 448 -7.95 11.95 17.69
C TRP A 448 -9.09 12.40 16.76
N ALA A 449 -10.30 11.86 16.91
CA ALA A 449 -11.42 12.25 16.10
C ALA A 449 -11.86 13.70 16.35
N ALA A 450 -12.42 14.35 15.32
CA ALA A 450 -13.03 15.67 15.48
C ALA A 450 -14.17 15.64 16.52
N GLY A 451 -14.03 16.45 17.57
CA GLY A 451 -14.92 16.45 18.74
C GLY A 451 -14.41 15.60 19.91
N HIS A 452 -13.26 14.93 19.75
CA HIS A 452 -12.51 14.21 20.79
C HIS A 452 -13.34 13.20 21.58
N ALA A 453 -14.36 12.60 20.98
CA ALA A 453 -15.32 11.71 21.64
C ALA A 453 -15.94 12.27 22.95
N GLY A 454 -16.01 13.59 23.11
CA GLY A 454 -16.49 14.23 24.36
C GLY A 454 -15.53 14.08 25.55
N VAL A 455 -14.30 13.65 25.29
CA VAL A 455 -13.23 13.50 26.28
C VAL A 455 -12.76 14.86 26.78
N ALA A 456 -12.34 14.93 28.05
CA ALA A 456 -11.84 16.17 28.64
C ALA A 456 -10.56 16.67 27.93
N PRO A 457 -10.35 18.01 27.82
CA PRO A 457 -9.17 18.61 27.20
C PRO A 457 -7.83 18.03 27.63
N GLU A 458 -7.68 17.77 28.93
CA GLU A 458 -6.44 17.26 29.50
C GLU A 458 -6.13 15.83 29.02
N ILE A 459 -7.17 15.03 28.74
CA ILE A 459 -7.02 13.64 28.32
C ILE A 459 -6.80 13.57 26.82
N TRP A 460 -7.61 14.27 25.99
CA TRP A 460 -7.42 14.18 24.53
C TRP A 460 -6.09 14.80 24.11
N GLU A 461 -5.62 15.86 24.77
CA GLU A 461 -4.31 16.44 24.50
C GLU A 461 -3.18 15.46 24.85
N ALA A 462 -3.30 14.76 25.98
CA ALA A 462 -2.36 13.69 26.34
C ALA A 462 -2.40 12.53 25.33
N CYS A 463 -3.57 12.19 24.76
CA CYS A 463 -3.69 11.18 23.70
C CYS A 463 -2.94 11.57 22.41
N TYR A 464 -3.00 12.83 21.98
CA TYR A 464 -2.20 13.30 20.83
C TYR A 464 -0.70 13.36 21.14
N GLN A 465 -0.32 13.78 22.36
CA GLN A 465 1.08 13.77 22.78
C GLN A 465 1.64 12.35 22.79
N LEU A 466 0.89 11.38 23.33
CA LEU A 466 1.29 9.98 23.32
C LEU A 466 1.41 9.44 21.88
N GLY A 467 0.41 9.70 21.02
CA GLY A 467 0.48 9.31 19.61
C GLY A 467 1.70 9.90 18.90
N THR A 468 2.00 11.17 19.18
CA THR A 468 3.18 11.88 18.64
C THR A 468 4.48 11.22 19.12
N ASN A 469 4.59 10.87 20.40
CA ASN A 469 5.75 10.17 20.94
C ASN A 469 5.97 8.80 20.31
N VAL A 470 4.92 7.98 20.16
CA VAL A 470 5.05 6.64 19.57
C VAL A 470 5.52 6.72 18.11
N ILE A 471 4.98 7.64 17.33
CA ILE A 471 5.42 7.87 15.94
C ILE A 471 6.85 8.38 15.89
N PHE A 472 7.18 9.37 16.72
CA PHE A 472 8.52 9.92 16.79
C PHE A 472 9.55 8.86 17.16
N TYR A 473 9.26 8.05 18.17
CA TYR A 473 10.09 6.93 18.60
C TYR A 473 10.38 5.97 17.44
N ALA A 474 9.34 5.51 16.75
CA ALA A 474 9.49 4.55 15.66
C ALA A 474 10.37 5.10 14.52
N HIS A 475 10.17 6.37 14.16
CA HIS A 475 10.96 7.03 13.11
C HIS A 475 12.40 7.30 13.55
N ALA A 476 12.61 7.66 14.81
CA ALA A 476 13.94 7.86 15.41
C ALA A 476 14.75 6.56 15.41
N GLU A 477 14.19 5.46 15.90
CA GLU A 477 14.87 4.15 15.91
C GLU A 477 15.16 3.67 14.48
N TYR A 478 14.21 3.82 13.56
CA TYR A 478 14.42 3.48 12.16
C TYR A 478 15.52 4.33 11.52
N SER A 479 15.60 5.63 11.81
CA SER A 479 16.72 6.48 11.34
C SER A 479 18.06 6.00 11.87
N ARG A 480 18.16 5.70 13.17
CA ARG A 480 19.40 5.19 13.79
C ARG A 480 19.83 3.88 13.15
N TRP A 481 18.88 2.99 12.87
CA TRP A 481 19.14 1.74 12.17
C TRP A 481 19.64 1.95 10.74
N LEU A 482 19.04 2.88 9.98
CA LEU A 482 19.53 3.24 8.65
C LEU A 482 20.96 3.78 8.69
N ASP A 483 21.27 4.65 9.65
CA ASP A 483 22.60 5.24 9.79
C ASP A 483 23.65 4.22 10.24
N ALA A 484 23.28 3.28 11.13
CA ALA A 484 24.14 2.16 11.50
C ALA A 484 24.47 1.26 10.30
N ARG A 485 23.49 1.01 9.42
CA ARG A 485 23.70 0.23 8.19
C ARG A 485 24.65 0.91 7.21
N LYS A 486 24.54 2.23 7.04
CA LYS A 486 25.44 3.01 6.17
C LYS A 486 26.90 3.00 6.67
N LYS A 487 27.12 2.94 7.98
CA LYS A 487 28.47 2.88 8.58
C LYS A 487 29.10 1.49 8.50
N GLY A 488 28.29 0.44 8.39
CA GLY A 488 28.73 -0.95 8.29
C GLY A 488 28.90 -1.49 6.87
N SER A 489 28.45 -0.73 5.86
CA SER A 489 28.68 -0.97 4.42
C SER A 489 29.88 -0.16 3.94
#